data_AF-A0A933UTX1-F1
#
_entry.id   AF-A0A933UTX1-F1
#
_cell.length_a   1.000
_cell.length_b   1.000
_cell.length_c   1.000
_cell.angle_alpha   90.00
_cell.angle_beta   90.00
_cell.angle_gamma   90.00
#
_symmetry.space_group_name_H-M   'P 1'
#
loop_
_entity.id
_entity.type
_entity.pdbx_description
1 polymer ?
#
loop_
_entity_poly.entity_id
_entity_poly.type
_entity_poly.pdbx_seq_one_letter_code
_entity_poly.pdbx_strand_id
1 'polypeptide(L)'
;MRKKLKIVDFGPKGRGIIAQEPIKKGELIERSPVLVLPERDRPHTDESILFTYVFMWEKGTTEEDLYKRKGRSGVTLGYTSLCNHNPNPNADFERRIDEQLLDLYALRDIAEGEEITIDYQMTLWFDPNP
;
A
#
# COMPACT_ATOMS: atom_id res chain seq x y z
N MET A 1 -8.22 -6.09 19.87
CA MET A 1 -8.65 -4.91 19.09
C MET A 1 -9.36 -5.44 17.84
N ARG A 2 -10.63 -5.11 17.63
CA ARG A 2 -11.37 -5.57 16.44
C ARG A 2 -10.80 -4.79 15.24
N LYS A 3 -10.19 -5.46 14.28
CA LYS A 3 -9.71 -4.77 13.07
C LYS A 3 -10.94 -4.18 12.36
N LYS A 4 -10.91 -2.90 11.99
CA LYS A 4 -11.95 -2.25 11.17
C LYS A 4 -11.90 -2.69 9.70
N LEU A 5 -11.18 -3.78 9.41
CA LEU A 5 -10.76 -4.15 8.06
C LEU A 5 -11.04 -5.62 7.82
N LYS A 6 -11.56 -5.92 6.64
CA LYS A 6 -11.75 -7.28 6.15
C LYS A 6 -11.10 -7.43 4.77
N ILE A 7 -10.37 -8.52 4.58
CA ILE A 7 -9.85 -8.92 3.27
C ILE A 7 -10.99 -9.52 2.47
N VAL A 8 -11.12 -9.08 1.22
CA VAL A 8 -12.15 -9.54 0.26
C VAL A 8 -11.48 -9.85 -1.08
N ASP A 9 -12.04 -10.81 -1.82
CA ASP A 9 -11.65 -11.10 -3.19
C ASP A 9 -12.47 -10.22 -4.15
N PHE A 10 -11.78 -9.41 -4.96
CA PHE A 10 -12.34 -8.53 -5.99
C PHE A 10 -12.20 -9.14 -7.40
N GLY A 11 -12.07 -10.46 -7.50
CA GLY A 11 -12.03 -11.20 -8.76
C GLY A 11 -10.76 -10.86 -9.56
N PRO A 12 -10.86 -10.25 -10.75
CA PRO A 12 -9.69 -9.90 -11.56
C PRO A 12 -8.67 -8.99 -10.86
N LYS A 13 -9.09 -8.17 -9.90
CA LYS A 13 -8.19 -7.32 -9.10
C LYS A 13 -7.45 -8.11 -8.01
N GLY A 14 -7.85 -9.36 -7.76
CA GLY A 14 -7.34 -10.17 -6.66
C GLY A 14 -7.85 -9.69 -5.30
N ARG A 15 -7.00 -9.79 -4.28
CA ARG A 15 -7.36 -9.45 -2.89
C ARG A 15 -7.34 -7.93 -2.69
N GLY A 16 -8.35 -7.44 -2.00
CA GLY A 16 -8.45 -6.06 -1.53
C GLY A 16 -8.86 -6.00 -0.05
N ILE A 17 -8.93 -4.80 0.51
CA ILE A 17 -9.49 -4.58 1.85
C ILE A 17 -10.72 -3.68 1.79
N ILE A 18 -11.70 -3.99 2.65
CA ILE A 18 -12.88 -3.15 2.87
C ILE A 18 -12.93 -2.67 4.32
N ALA A 19 -13.59 -1.53 4.54
CA ALA A 19 -13.95 -1.07 5.87
C ALA A 19 -15.09 -1.94 6.47
N GLN A 20 -14.98 -2.33 7.73
CA GLN A 20 -16.03 -3.07 8.47
C GLN A 20 -16.92 -2.17 9.33
N GLU A 21 -16.62 -0.89 9.40
CA GLU A 21 -17.40 0.17 10.04
C GLU A 21 -17.02 1.50 9.38
N PRO A 22 -17.82 2.57 9.53
CA PRO A 22 -17.46 3.88 8.99
C PRO A 22 -16.11 4.40 9.54
N ILE A 23 -15.26 4.89 8.64
CA ILE A 23 -13.95 5.49 8.97
C ILE A 23 -14.01 6.98 8.63
N LYS A 24 -13.55 7.84 9.55
CA LYS A 24 -13.58 9.29 9.36
C LYS A 24 -12.38 9.80 8.57
N LYS A 25 -12.57 10.89 7.83
CA LYS A 25 -11.46 11.63 7.21
C LYS A 25 -10.35 11.91 8.22
N GLY A 26 -9.11 11.59 7.85
CA GLY A 26 -7.92 11.77 8.67
C GLY A 26 -7.69 10.66 9.72
N GLU A 27 -8.60 9.69 9.84
CA GLU A 27 -8.43 8.58 10.77
C GLU A 27 -7.32 7.62 10.32
N LEU A 28 -6.52 7.15 11.28
CA LEU A 28 -5.55 6.07 11.06
C LEU A 28 -6.30 4.75 10.87
N ILE A 29 -6.23 4.23 9.65
CA ILE A 29 -6.86 2.98 9.24
C ILE A 29 -6.05 1.78 9.74
N GLU A 30 -4.75 1.77 9.44
CA GLU A 30 -3.83 0.71 9.85
C GLU A 30 -2.42 1.26 10.00
N ARG A 31 -1.70 0.69 10.96
CA ARG A 31 -0.25 0.85 11.10
C ARG A 31 0.41 -0.50 10.87
N SER A 32 1.13 -0.62 9.77
CA SER A 32 1.74 -1.86 9.32
C SER A 32 3.25 -1.85 9.60
N PRO A 33 3.80 -2.85 10.32
CA PRO A 33 5.23 -3.09 10.36
C PRO A 33 5.77 -3.36 8.95
N VAL A 34 7.00 -2.93 8.66
CA VAL A 34 7.60 -3.06 7.33
C VAL A 34 8.82 -3.96 7.38
N LEU A 35 8.81 -5.00 6.55
CA LEU A 35 10.01 -5.76 6.22
C LEU A 35 10.81 -4.98 5.18
N VAL A 36 11.94 -4.42 5.60
CA VAL A 36 12.83 -3.64 4.72
C VAL A 36 13.73 -4.59 3.92
N LEU A 37 13.62 -4.51 2.60
CA LEU A 37 14.50 -5.18 1.64
C LEU A 37 15.69 -4.28 1.33
N PRO A 38 16.92 -4.68 1.67
CA PRO A 38 18.11 -3.89 1.39
C PRO A 38 18.39 -3.85 -0.12
N GLU A 39 19.05 -2.79 -0.59
CA GLU A 39 19.37 -2.59 -2.01
C GLU A 39 20.02 -3.83 -2.65
N ARG A 40 20.95 -4.48 -1.95
CA ARG A 40 21.65 -5.69 -2.43
C ARG A 40 20.73 -6.87 -2.79
N ASP A 41 19.53 -6.93 -2.21
CA ASP A 41 18.56 -8.01 -2.44
C ASP A 41 17.53 -7.62 -3.52
N ARG A 42 17.52 -6.35 -3.95
CA ARG A 42 16.61 -5.83 -4.98
C ARG A 42 16.74 -6.52 -6.33
N PRO A 43 17.95 -6.87 -6.84
CA PRO A 43 18.07 -7.60 -8.11
C PRO A 43 17.24 -8.89 -8.17
N HIS A 44 17.10 -9.61 -7.05
CA HIS A 44 16.32 -10.85 -7.01
C HIS A 44 14.83 -10.60 -6.69
N THR A 45 14.54 -9.63 -5.84
CA THR A 45 13.16 -9.36 -5.40
C THR A 45 12.37 -8.57 -6.43
N ASP A 46 13.00 -7.65 -7.17
CA ASP A 46 12.39 -6.88 -8.27
C ASP A 46 11.93 -7.76 -9.44
N GLU A 47 12.62 -8.88 -9.66
CA GLU A 47 12.29 -9.85 -10.72
C GLU A 47 11.18 -10.84 -10.32
N SER A 48 10.70 -10.74 -9.07
CA SER A 48 9.67 -11.62 -8.53
C SER A 48 8.32 -10.92 -8.42
N ILE A 49 7.27 -11.69 -8.14
CA ILE A 49 5.94 -11.15 -7.84
C ILE A 49 5.94 -10.14 -6.67
N LEU A 50 6.97 -10.16 -5.81
CA LEU A 50 7.07 -9.23 -4.69
C LEU A 50 7.12 -7.76 -5.14
N PHE A 51 7.64 -7.48 -6.34
CA PHE A 51 7.73 -6.12 -6.87
C PHE A 51 6.37 -5.42 -6.99
N THR A 52 5.27 -6.17 -7.12
CA THR A 52 3.92 -5.60 -7.20
C THR A 52 3.32 -5.25 -5.83
N TYR A 53 4.07 -5.44 -4.74
CA TYR A 53 3.60 -5.28 -3.35
C TYR A 53 4.50 -4.42 -2.47
N VAL A 54 5.64 -3.98 -3.00
CA VAL A 54 6.64 -3.20 -2.26
C VAL A 54 6.38 -1.70 -2.36
N PHE A 55 6.82 -0.97 -1.34
CA PHE A 55 6.90 0.48 -1.30
C PHE A 55 8.35 0.92 -1.38
N MET A 56 8.63 2.09 -1.96
CA MET A 56 9.95 2.71 -1.90
C MET A 56 10.31 3.03 -0.45
N TRP A 57 11.46 2.58 0.04
CA TRP A 57 11.83 2.68 1.46
C TRP A 57 13.10 3.51 1.70
N GLU A 58 13.17 4.68 1.07
CA GLU A 58 14.27 5.62 1.23
C GLU A 58 13.75 7.04 1.50
N LYS A 59 14.53 7.85 2.22
CA LYS A 59 14.14 9.24 2.51
C LYS A 59 14.33 10.10 1.27
N GLY A 60 13.39 11.03 1.03
CA GLY A 60 13.48 11.97 -0.09
C GLY A 60 13.25 11.35 -1.47
N THR A 61 12.65 10.17 -1.53
CA THR A 61 12.29 9.46 -2.77
C THR A 61 10.78 9.34 -2.94
N THR A 62 10.31 9.02 -4.15
CA THR A 62 8.92 8.68 -4.47
C THR A 62 8.81 7.20 -4.87
N GLU A 63 7.59 6.69 -5.06
CA GLU A 63 7.39 5.31 -5.53
C GLU A 63 7.97 5.07 -6.94
N GLU A 64 7.99 6.08 -7.81
CA GLU A 64 8.66 6.00 -9.13
C GLU A 64 10.16 5.70 -9.03
N ASP A 65 10.82 6.04 -7.91
CA ASP A 65 12.23 5.73 -7.71
C ASP A 65 12.51 4.23 -7.62
N LEU A 66 11.49 3.38 -7.38
CA LEU A 66 11.62 1.91 -7.43
C LEU A 66 12.17 1.46 -8.79
N TYR A 67 11.81 2.12 -9.89
CA TYR A 67 12.29 1.75 -11.24
C TYR A 67 13.77 2.07 -11.46
N LYS A 68 14.38 2.91 -10.61
CA LYS A 68 15.85 3.14 -10.66
C LYS A 68 16.64 1.95 -10.13
N ARG A 69 15.97 0.99 -9.46
CA ARG A 69 16.60 -0.19 -8.83
C ARG A 69 17.74 0.19 -7.88
N LYS A 70 17.53 1.29 -7.14
CA LYS A 70 18.44 1.84 -6.13
C LYS A 70 17.66 2.17 -4.87
N GLY A 71 18.35 2.15 -3.74
CA GLY A 71 17.77 2.29 -2.42
C GLY A 71 17.06 1.02 -1.95
N ARG A 72 16.39 1.15 -0.82
CA ARG A 72 15.66 0.06 -0.16
C ARG A 72 14.22 0.04 -0.64
N SER A 73 13.58 -1.12 -0.55
CA SER A 73 12.12 -1.22 -0.63
C SER A 73 11.55 -1.87 0.63
N GLY A 74 10.24 -1.79 0.81
CA GLY A 74 9.56 -2.26 2.01
C GLY A 74 8.32 -3.06 1.67
N VAL A 75 8.14 -4.20 2.31
CA VAL A 75 6.89 -4.98 2.26
C VAL A 75 6.15 -4.74 3.57
N THR A 76 4.89 -4.33 3.50
CA THR A 76 4.10 -4.18 4.73
C THR A 76 3.63 -5.55 5.23
N LEU A 77 3.73 -5.78 6.53
CA LEU A 77 3.31 -7.02 7.21
C LEU A 77 1.89 -6.90 7.82
N GLY A 78 1.16 -5.84 7.47
CA GLY A 78 -0.26 -5.64 7.76
C GLY A 78 -1.12 -5.90 6.52
N TYR A 79 -2.19 -5.13 6.34
CA TYR A 79 -3.04 -5.22 5.15
C TYR A 79 -2.79 -4.13 4.12
N THR A 80 -1.90 -3.16 4.36
CA THR A 80 -1.67 -2.06 3.42
C THR A 80 -1.18 -2.53 2.04
N SER A 81 -0.31 -3.56 1.96
CA SER A 81 0.10 -4.15 0.68
C SER A 81 -1.05 -4.87 -0.06
N LEU A 82 -2.24 -5.00 0.54
CA LEU A 82 -3.45 -5.51 -0.11
C LEU A 82 -4.38 -4.40 -0.60
N CYS A 83 -4.05 -3.11 -0.37
CA CYS A 83 -4.83 -2.03 -0.95
C CYS A 83 -4.68 -2.05 -2.47
N ASN A 84 -5.81 -2.10 -3.19
CA ASN A 84 -5.81 -1.97 -4.64
C ASN A 84 -5.60 -0.51 -5.05
N HIS A 85 -5.22 -0.33 -6.32
CA HIS A 85 -5.07 0.98 -6.93
C HIS A 85 -6.41 1.63 -7.28
N ASN A 86 -6.50 2.95 -7.08
CA ASN A 86 -7.52 3.80 -7.70
C ASN A 86 -6.89 5.18 -7.98
N PRO A 87 -7.10 5.80 -9.17
CA PRO A 87 -6.60 7.14 -9.48
C PRO A 87 -7.27 8.26 -8.66
N ASN A 88 -8.42 7.98 -8.04
CA ASN A 88 -9.08 8.84 -7.07
C ASN A 88 -9.22 8.08 -5.74
N PRO A 89 -8.12 7.83 -5.03
CA PRO A 89 -8.10 6.96 -3.87
C PRO A 89 -8.86 7.57 -2.69
N ASN A 90 -9.29 6.72 -1.76
CA ASN A 90 -9.91 7.15 -0.51
C ASN A 90 -8.98 7.02 0.71
N ALA A 91 -7.78 6.49 0.52
CA ALA A 91 -6.72 6.45 1.52
C ALA A 91 -5.35 6.82 0.93
N ASP A 92 -4.45 7.24 1.80
CA ASP A 92 -3.04 7.52 1.49
C ASP A 92 -2.16 7.03 2.63
N PHE A 93 -0.85 6.91 2.38
CA PHE A 93 0.08 6.35 3.34
C PHE A 93 1.25 7.27 3.68
N GLU A 94 1.70 7.19 4.93
CA GLU A 94 2.91 7.84 5.42
C GLU A 94 3.97 6.79 5.76
N ARG A 95 5.15 6.91 5.13
CA ARG A 95 6.30 6.07 5.41
C ARG A 95 7.05 6.59 6.64
N ARG A 96 6.86 5.96 7.80
CA ARG A 96 7.66 6.20 9.02
C ARG A 96 8.98 5.44 8.90
N ILE A 97 9.87 5.89 8.00
CA ILE A 97 11.08 5.16 7.60
C ILE A 97 11.95 4.75 8.79
N ASP A 98 12.16 5.66 9.75
CA ASP A 98 13.02 5.40 10.91
C ASP A 98 12.41 4.39 11.90
N GLU A 99 11.08 4.32 11.96
CA GLU A 99 10.33 3.41 12.83
C GLU A 99 10.01 2.07 12.16
N GLN A 100 10.28 1.93 10.85
CA GLN A 100 9.91 0.77 10.05
C GLN A 100 8.40 0.47 10.08
N LEU A 101 7.61 1.55 10.03
CA LEU A 101 6.15 1.49 10.01
C LEU A 101 5.60 2.22 8.79
N LEU A 102 4.50 1.72 8.24
CA LEU A 102 3.70 2.42 7.25
C LEU A 102 2.32 2.66 7.84
N ASP A 103 1.94 3.92 7.93
CA ASP A 103 0.63 4.34 8.42
C ASP A 103 -0.29 4.58 7.21
N LEU A 104 -1.48 4.00 7.21
CA LEU A 104 -2.52 4.22 6.21
C LEU A 104 -3.62 5.12 6.81
N TYR A 105 -3.95 6.23 6.17
CA TYR A 105 -4.93 7.20 6.64
C TYR A 105 -6.05 7.42 5.62
N ALA A 106 -7.26 7.72 6.11
CA ALA A 106 -8.39 8.04 5.25
C ALA A 106 -8.31 9.48 4.71
N LEU A 107 -8.44 9.66 3.39
CA LEU A 107 -8.46 10.98 2.74
C LEU A 107 -9.84 11.67 2.82
N ARG A 108 -10.89 10.87 3.02
CA ARG A 108 -12.29 11.28 3.19
C ARG A 108 -13.00 10.30 4.12
N ASP A 109 -14.27 10.56 4.45
CA ASP A 109 -15.10 9.55 5.11
C ASP A 109 -15.25 8.32 4.17
N ILE A 110 -15.12 7.13 4.75
CA ILE A 110 -15.21 5.83 4.07
C ILE A 110 -16.37 5.05 4.72
N ALA A 111 -17.30 4.56 3.91
CA ALA A 111 -18.47 3.84 4.40
C ALA A 111 -18.13 2.39 4.78
N GLU A 112 -18.94 1.78 5.66
CA GLU A 112 -18.88 0.34 5.89
C GLU A 112 -19.10 -0.41 4.56
N GLY A 113 -18.27 -1.42 4.29
CA GLY A 113 -18.29 -2.21 3.06
C GLY A 113 -17.52 -1.60 1.90
N GLU A 114 -17.09 -0.34 1.99
CA GLU A 114 -16.35 0.33 0.93
C GLU A 114 -14.91 -0.19 0.83
N GLU A 115 -14.42 -0.39 -0.40
CA GLU A 115 -13.03 -0.77 -0.67
C GLU A 115 -12.08 0.38 -0.32
N ILE A 116 -11.00 0.07 0.39
CA ILE A 116 -9.94 1.03 0.71
C ILE A 116 -8.86 0.90 -0.36
N THR A 117 -8.64 2.00 -1.08
CA THR A 117 -7.74 2.08 -2.23
C THR A 117 -6.72 3.18 -2.05
N ILE A 118 -5.55 2.99 -2.63
CA ILE A 118 -4.45 3.94 -2.64
C ILE A 118 -4.06 4.29 -4.08
N ASP A 119 -3.39 5.41 -4.28
CA ASP A 119 -2.62 5.60 -5.51
C ASP A 119 -1.29 4.87 -5.36
N TYR A 120 -0.91 4.07 -6.36
CA TYR A 120 0.38 3.38 -6.33
C TYR A 120 1.54 4.33 -6.65
N GLN A 121 1.24 5.53 -7.17
CA GLN A 121 2.23 6.56 -7.49
C GLN A 121 3.34 6.03 -8.42
N MET A 122 2.97 5.12 -9.32
CA MET A 122 3.89 4.40 -10.20
C MET A 122 3.26 4.14 -11.57
N THR A 123 4.09 3.76 -12.54
CA THR A 123 3.58 3.34 -13.85
C THR A 123 2.88 1.99 -13.73
N LEU A 124 1.56 1.99 -13.97
CA LEU A 124 0.75 0.77 -13.82
C LEU A 124 1.05 -0.24 -14.93
N TRP A 125 1.08 -1.52 -14.56
CA TRP A 125 1.24 -2.66 -15.47
C TRP A 125 -0.11 -3.25 -15.93
N PHE A 126 -1.21 -2.53 -15.69
CA PHE A 126 -2.59 -2.86 -16.08
C PHE A 126 -3.36 -1.57 -16.41
N ASP A 127 -4.52 -1.70 -17.07
CA ASP A 127 -5.42 -0.56 -17.33
C ASP A 127 -6.25 -0.23 -16.08
N PRO A 128 -6.09 0.95 -15.47
CA PRO A 128 -6.86 1.34 -14.28
C PRO A 128 -8.33 1.67 -14.57
N ASN A 129 -8.72 1.82 -15.84
CA ASN A 129 -10.08 2.17 -16.27
C ASN A 129 -10.72 1.01 -17.03
N PRO A 130 -11.46 0.09 -16.37
CA PRO A 130 -12.20 -0.97 -17.05
C PRO A 130 -13.36 -0.46 -17.90
#